data_AF-A0A4Q0YZ21-F1
#
_entry.id   AF-A0A4Q0YZ21-F1
#
_cell.length_a   1.000
_cell.length_b   1.000
_cell.length_c   1.000
_cell.angle_alpha   90.00
_cell.angle_beta   90.00
_cell.angle_gamma   90.00
#
_symmetry.space_group_name_H-M   'P 1'
#
loop_
_entity.id
_entity.type
_entity.pdbx_description
1 polymer ?
#
loop_
_entity_poly.entity_id
_entity_poly.type
_entity_poly.pdbx_seq_one_letter_code
_entity_poly.pdbx_strand_id
1 'polypeptide(L)'
;MKHWSSVWLLACYSTAAQAKFKIGIAAWTGYPENVGGFKQGLSDSGLVDGENLEVVIRASGGDANTQNEIARDFSSFDLVYSLTTVGTQIVKDVVPENLPVVFSIVTYPADVGLIESMAFSSNNLLGTSNFVPLEKYVEIVQNILPHTKRIAIFHRKDEVNSTIQAFNMKRLFDAVGIEVIDLTPTTIDEMKEMASEVSNSVDVFMTTTDTLCQSGGEDAIIPISISSNTPILSSNLAGIKKGYAFGPVANFYNLGYEAGKMASKILQTSVRPSHLESSYQEIPDYFVNRNTMKKMGFDINETQQHSLSIQFNSSTESGSGNVTRI
;
A
#
# COMPACT_ATOMS: atom_id res chain seq x y z
N MET A 1 -13.44 -61.93 48.88
CA MET A 1 -12.87 -62.26 47.55
C MET A 1 -13.79 -61.58 46.53
N LYS A 2 -13.49 -60.35 46.04
CA LYS A 2 -12.65 -60.03 44.84
C LYS A 2 -13.10 -60.89 43.64
N HIS A 3 -13.60 -60.40 42.50
CA HIS A 3 -13.26 -59.23 41.65
C HIS A 3 -14.51 -58.84 40.79
N TRP A 4 -14.93 -57.57 40.72
CA TRP A 4 -14.53 -56.46 39.84
C TRP A 4 -15.08 -56.48 38.40
N SER A 5 -15.88 -55.46 38.15
CA SER A 5 -16.59 -55.07 36.93
C SER A 5 -15.67 -54.38 35.92
N SER A 6 -16.12 -54.44 34.66
CA SER A 6 -16.08 -53.38 33.63
C SER A 6 -14.76 -52.68 33.26
N VAL A 7 -14.53 -52.60 31.95
CA VAL A 7 -14.48 -51.36 31.14
C VAL A 7 -13.48 -51.59 30.00
N TRP A 8 -14.00 -51.76 28.79
CA TRP A 8 -13.25 -51.49 27.56
C TRP A 8 -13.50 -50.02 27.20
N LEU A 9 -12.50 -49.17 27.40
CA LEU A 9 -12.45 -47.82 26.84
C LEU A 9 -11.25 -47.78 25.90
N LEU A 10 -11.50 -48.13 24.63
CA LEU A 10 -10.58 -47.79 23.56
C LEU A 10 -10.69 -46.28 23.33
N ALA A 11 -9.74 -45.52 23.85
CA ALA A 11 -9.48 -44.17 23.40
C ALA A 11 -8.61 -44.26 22.13
N CYS A 12 -9.22 -44.16 20.97
CA CYS A 12 -8.52 -43.80 19.73
C CYS A 12 -8.90 -42.35 19.39
N TYR A 13 -8.17 -41.39 19.97
CA TYR A 13 -8.05 -40.08 19.34
C TYR A 13 -7.03 -40.22 18.21
N SER A 14 -7.50 -40.52 17.01
CA SER A 14 -6.74 -40.19 15.82
C SER A 14 -6.81 -38.67 15.66
N THR A 15 -5.78 -37.94 16.10
CA THR A 15 -5.55 -36.60 15.59
C THR A 15 -5.19 -36.76 14.12
N ALA A 16 -6.19 -36.68 13.24
CA ALA A 16 -5.93 -36.45 11.83
C ALA A 16 -5.03 -35.20 11.77
N ALA A 17 -3.81 -35.35 11.23
CA ALA A 17 -2.96 -34.20 10.97
C ALA A 17 -3.78 -33.23 10.11
N GLN A 18 -4.12 -32.08 10.67
CA GLN A 18 -4.91 -31.09 9.95
C GLN A 18 -4.15 -30.73 8.68
N ALA A 19 -4.79 -30.83 7.52
CA ALA A 19 -4.17 -30.50 6.26
C ALA A 19 -3.62 -29.07 6.35
N LYS A 20 -2.30 -28.94 6.23
CA LYS A 20 -1.58 -27.70 6.43
C LYS A 20 -1.61 -26.92 5.13
N PHE A 21 -2.36 -25.83 5.07
CA PHE A 21 -2.30 -24.94 3.93
C PHE A 21 -0.91 -24.34 3.80
N LYS A 22 -0.52 -23.96 2.58
CA LYS A 22 0.75 -23.31 2.30
C LYS A 22 0.53 -22.03 1.52
N ILE A 23 1.02 -20.91 2.06
CA ILE A 23 0.97 -19.59 1.44
C ILE A 23 2.38 -19.12 1.12
N GLY A 24 2.58 -18.62 -0.10
CA GLY A 24 3.81 -17.97 -0.54
C GLY A 24 3.62 -16.46 -0.57
N ILE A 25 4.36 -15.72 0.24
CA ILE A 25 4.40 -14.25 0.18
C ILE A 25 5.51 -13.83 -0.78
N ALA A 26 5.13 -13.33 -1.95
CA ALA A 26 6.01 -12.88 -3.02
C ALA A 26 6.13 -11.34 -2.98
N ALA A 27 7.11 -10.85 -2.23
CA ALA A 27 7.33 -9.42 -2.04
C ALA A 27 8.27 -8.84 -3.10
N TRP A 28 7.81 -7.83 -3.85
CA TRP A 28 8.72 -7.07 -4.75
C TRP A 28 9.81 -6.34 -3.95
N THR A 29 9.36 -5.58 -2.95
CA THR A 29 10.18 -4.92 -1.92
C THR A 29 9.53 -5.18 -0.55
N GLY A 30 10.22 -4.88 0.55
CA GLY A 30 9.73 -5.21 1.90
C GLY A 30 8.63 -4.27 2.40
N TYR A 31 7.45 -4.81 2.74
CA TYR A 31 6.35 -4.10 3.40
C TYR A 31 5.92 -4.78 4.72
N PRO A 32 6.73 -4.64 5.80
CA PRO A 32 6.52 -5.40 7.04
C PRO A 32 5.19 -5.11 7.73
N GLU A 33 4.70 -3.85 7.71
CA GLU A 33 3.40 -3.50 8.30
C GLU A 33 2.24 -4.22 7.59
N ASN A 34 2.27 -4.25 6.25
CA ASN A 34 1.27 -4.94 5.45
C ASN A 34 1.32 -6.47 5.64
N VAL A 35 2.52 -7.06 5.65
CA VAL A 35 2.70 -8.49 5.93
C VAL A 35 2.25 -8.84 7.36
N GLY A 36 2.50 -7.95 8.33
CA GLY A 36 2.01 -8.10 9.70
C GLY A 36 0.49 -8.12 9.77
N GLY A 37 -0.17 -7.18 9.09
CA GLY A 37 -1.63 -7.16 8.94
C GLY A 37 -2.16 -8.44 8.31
N PHE A 38 -1.55 -8.89 7.20
CA PHE A 38 -1.92 -10.12 6.51
C PHE A 38 -1.88 -11.35 7.42
N LYS A 39 -0.80 -11.52 8.18
CA LYS A 39 -0.67 -12.60 9.17
C LYS A 39 -1.71 -12.49 10.28
N GLN A 40 -2.03 -11.29 10.75
CA GLN A 40 -3.07 -11.10 11.75
C GLN A 40 -4.46 -11.46 11.20
N GLY A 41 -4.80 -11.03 9.98
CA GLY A 41 -6.08 -11.35 9.35
C GLY A 41 -6.27 -12.85 9.12
N LEU A 42 -5.20 -13.57 8.78
CA LEU A 42 -5.19 -15.03 8.73
C LEU A 42 -5.45 -15.64 10.11
N SER A 43 -4.72 -15.21 11.13
CA SER A 43 -4.80 -15.71 12.51
C SER A 43 -6.19 -15.51 13.11
N ASP A 44 -6.75 -14.31 12.99
CA ASP A 44 -8.11 -13.99 13.49
C ASP A 44 -9.19 -14.79 12.76
N SER A 45 -8.90 -15.23 11.53
CA SER A 45 -9.77 -16.11 10.75
C SER A 45 -9.50 -17.60 11.01
N GLY A 46 -8.63 -17.96 11.97
CA GLY A 46 -8.34 -19.34 12.37
C GLY A 46 -7.23 -20.05 11.59
N LEU A 47 -6.44 -19.34 10.78
CA LEU A 47 -5.24 -19.89 10.12
C LEU A 47 -3.97 -19.35 10.79
N VAL A 48 -3.28 -20.22 11.53
CA VAL A 48 -2.11 -19.88 12.35
C VAL A 48 -0.86 -20.53 11.76
N ASP A 49 0.13 -19.69 11.44
CA ASP A 49 1.42 -20.11 10.90
C ASP A 49 2.16 -21.01 11.90
N GLY A 50 2.62 -22.18 11.45
CA GLY A 50 3.24 -23.22 12.27
C GLY A 50 2.27 -24.24 12.86
N GLU A 51 0.95 -23.99 12.82
CA GLU A 51 -0.07 -24.92 13.28
C GLU A 51 -0.79 -25.59 12.09
N ASN A 52 -1.77 -24.90 11.52
CA ASN A 52 -2.58 -25.37 10.38
C ASN A 52 -2.26 -24.63 9.06
N LEU A 53 -1.25 -23.75 9.09
CA LEU A 53 -0.76 -22.98 7.95
C LEU A 53 0.79 -22.98 7.94
N GLU A 54 1.39 -22.95 6.76
CA GLU A 54 2.79 -22.61 6.53
C GLU A 54 2.90 -21.36 5.68
N VAL A 55 3.56 -20.32 6.20
CA VAL A 55 3.83 -19.10 5.45
C VAL A 55 5.31 -19.04 5.06
N VAL A 56 5.59 -19.03 3.75
CA VAL A 56 6.94 -18.82 3.22
C VAL A 56 7.03 -17.43 2.62
N ILE A 57 8.01 -16.64 3.06
CA ILE A 57 8.22 -15.28 2.56
C ILE A 57 9.49 -15.23 1.72
N ARG A 58 9.41 -14.61 0.54
CA ARG A 58 10.56 -14.28 -0.30
C ARG A 58 10.42 -12.84 -0.80
N ALA A 59 11.55 -12.15 -0.91
CA ALA A 59 11.61 -10.80 -1.42
C ALA A 59 12.54 -10.75 -2.63
N SER A 60 12.10 -10.15 -3.74
CA SER A 60 12.92 -10.03 -4.95
C SER A 60 13.91 -8.87 -4.91
N GLY A 61 13.71 -7.90 -4.00
CA GLY A 61 14.56 -6.71 -3.92
C GLY A 61 14.41 -5.79 -5.13
N GLY A 62 13.26 -5.84 -5.81
CA GLY A 62 13.00 -5.08 -7.03
C GLY A 62 13.54 -5.72 -8.31
N ASP A 63 14.02 -6.97 -8.26
CA ASP A 63 14.54 -7.68 -9.42
C ASP A 63 13.49 -8.59 -10.07
N ALA A 64 13.27 -8.42 -11.38
CA ALA A 64 12.26 -9.15 -12.13
C ALA A 64 12.59 -10.65 -12.28
N ASN A 65 13.88 -11.00 -12.46
CA ASN A 65 14.28 -12.40 -12.62
C ASN A 65 14.07 -13.18 -11.32
N THR A 66 14.46 -12.58 -10.20
CA THR A 66 14.25 -13.13 -8.85
C THR A 66 12.75 -13.25 -8.55
N GLN A 67 11.93 -12.28 -8.95
CA GLN A 67 10.47 -12.38 -8.78
C GLN A 67 9.86 -13.53 -9.63
N ASN A 68 10.37 -13.76 -10.84
CA ASN A 68 9.98 -14.91 -11.67
C ASN A 68 10.34 -16.24 -10.98
N GLU A 69 11.53 -16.35 -10.40
CA GLU A 69 11.95 -17.55 -9.66
C GLU A 69 11.06 -17.78 -8.43
N ILE A 70 10.80 -16.73 -7.64
CA ILE A 70 9.89 -16.79 -6.49
C ILE A 70 8.49 -17.27 -6.90
N ALA A 71 7.95 -16.76 -8.01
CA ALA A 71 6.64 -17.16 -8.51
C ALA A 71 6.60 -18.63 -8.95
N ARG A 72 7.67 -19.14 -9.59
CA ARG A 72 7.79 -20.57 -9.94
C ARG A 72 7.83 -21.46 -8.70
N ASP A 73 8.61 -21.07 -7.69
CA ASP A 73 8.72 -21.80 -6.43
C ASP A 73 7.36 -21.92 -5.72
N PHE A 74 6.53 -20.87 -5.81
CA PHE A 74 5.21 -20.84 -5.20
C PHE A 74 4.09 -21.46 -6.05
N SER A 75 4.36 -21.91 -7.28
CA SER A 75 3.34 -22.46 -8.19
C SER A 75 2.70 -23.78 -7.71
N SER A 76 3.30 -24.43 -6.71
CA SER A 76 2.79 -25.66 -6.07
C SER A 76 2.09 -25.42 -4.73
N PHE A 77 1.97 -24.16 -4.30
CA PHE A 77 1.38 -23.81 -3.02
C PHE A 77 -0.15 -23.70 -3.16
N ASP A 78 -0.86 -23.49 -2.05
CA ASP A 78 -2.33 -23.36 -2.08
C ASP A 78 -2.78 -21.94 -2.43
N LEU A 79 -1.95 -20.93 -2.16
CA LEU A 79 -2.22 -19.52 -2.45
C LEU A 79 -0.92 -18.71 -2.50
N VAL A 80 -0.88 -17.70 -3.37
CA VAL A 80 0.20 -16.70 -3.41
C VAL A 80 -0.33 -15.35 -2.92
N TYR A 81 0.36 -14.76 -1.95
CA TYR A 81 0.15 -13.37 -1.56
C TYR A 81 1.22 -12.50 -2.24
N SER A 82 0.83 -11.67 -3.20
CA SER A 82 1.76 -10.84 -3.97
C SER A 82 1.65 -9.37 -3.57
N LEU A 83 2.78 -8.67 -3.53
CA LEU A 83 2.85 -7.26 -3.19
C LEU A 83 3.32 -6.44 -4.38
N THR A 84 2.74 -5.24 -4.50
CA THR A 84 3.00 -4.23 -5.54
C THR A 84 2.50 -4.61 -6.94
N THR A 85 2.21 -3.59 -7.75
CA THR A 85 1.73 -3.75 -9.14
C THR A 85 2.69 -4.60 -9.98
N VAL A 86 3.97 -4.24 -10.04
CA VAL A 86 4.98 -4.94 -10.85
C VAL A 86 5.20 -6.37 -10.36
N GLY A 87 5.31 -6.55 -9.03
CA GLY A 87 5.47 -7.88 -8.43
C GLY A 87 4.29 -8.80 -8.74
N THR A 88 3.08 -8.25 -8.73
CA THR A 88 1.83 -9.00 -8.98
C THR A 88 1.64 -9.33 -10.45
N GLN A 89 2.01 -8.44 -11.38
CA GLN A 89 1.99 -8.75 -12.82
C GLN A 89 2.91 -9.93 -13.15
N ILE A 90 4.13 -9.93 -12.62
CA ILE A 90 5.07 -11.05 -12.80
C ILE A 90 4.51 -12.34 -12.19
N VAL A 91 3.95 -12.27 -10.98
CA VAL A 91 3.34 -13.45 -10.35
C VAL A 91 2.20 -13.98 -11.21
N LYS A 92 1.29 -13.12 -11.67
CA LYS A 92 0.14 -13.49 -12.53
C LYS A 92 0.60 -14.22 -13.79
N ASP A 93 1.65 -13.74 -14.45
CA ASP A 93 2.13 -14.31 -15.71
C ASP A 93 2.83 -15.66 -15.55
N VAL A 94 3.32 -15.98 -14.34
CA VAL A 94 4.12 -17.18 -14.07
C VAL A 94 3.31 -18.28 -13.41
N VAL A 95 2.40 -17.94 -12.49
CA VAL A 95 1.67 -18.94 -11.71
C VAL A 95 0.50 -19.55 -12.50
N PRO A 96 0.07 -20.79 -12.19
CA PRO A 96 -1.09 -21.39 -12.83
C PRO A 96 -2.38 -20.57 -12.64
N GLU A 97 -3.21 -20.47 -13.68
CA GLU A 97 -4.49 -19.74 -13.63
C GLU A 97 -5.51 -20.29 -12.61
N ASN A 98 -5.29 -21.51 -12.10
CA ASN A 98 -6.11 -22.10 -11.05
C ASN A 98 -5.57 -21.86 -9.63
N LEU A 99 -4.37 -21.28 -9.49
CA LEU A 99 -3.77 -20.95 -8.19
C LEU A 99 -4.31 -19.58 -7.73
N PRO A 100 -5.02 -19.46 -6.59
CA PRO A 100 -5.46 -18.17 -6.11
C PRO A 100 -4.29 -17.23 -5.80
N VAL A 101 -4.38 -16.00 -6.28
CA VAL A 101 -3.44 -14.92 -6.00
C VAL A 101 -4.18 -13.82 -5.25
N VAL A 102 -3.79 -13.59 -4.00
CA VAL A 102 -4.24 -12.40 -3.26
C VAL A 102 -3.19 -11.32 -3.43
N PHE A 103 -3.56 -10.16 -3.95
CA PHE A 103 -2.64 -9.02 -4.08
C PHE A 103 -2.87 -7.97 -3.00
N SER A 104 -1.84 -7.16 -2.75
CA SER A 104 -1.94 -5.95 -1.93
C SER A 104 -0.97 -4.89 -2.43
N ILE A 105 -1.25 -3.63 -2.11
CA ILE A 105 -0.42 -2.47 -2.52
C ILE A 105 -0.39 -2.34 -4.06
N VAL A 106 -1.52 -2.61 -4.70
CA VAL A 106 -1.70 -2.41 -6.14
C VAL A 106 -2.60 -1.20 -6.37
N THR A 107 -2.09 -0.12 -6.94
CA THR A 107 -2.83 1.15 -7.02
C THR A 107 -4.01 1.08 -7.99
N TYR A 108 -3.83 0.50 -9.18
CA TYR A 108 -4.86 0.46 -10.23
C TYR A 108 -4.98 -0.96 -10.81
N PRO A 109 -5.49 -1.93 -10.03
CA PRO A 109 -5.45 -3.35 -10.43
C PRO A 109 -6.25 -3.62 -11.71
N ALA A 110 -7.33 -2.86 -11.97
CA ALA A 110 -8.10 -3.00 -13.20
C ALA A 110 -7.36 -2.42 -14.42
N ASP A 111 -6.85 -1.20 -14.31
CA ASP A 111 -6.17 -0.51 -15.41
C ASP A 111 -4.87 -1.20 -15.85
N VAL A 112 -4.22 -1.94 -14.94
CA VAL A 112 -3.02 -2.73 -15.25
C VAL A 112 -3.33 -4.20 -15.60
N GLY A 113 -4.61 -4.53 -15.80
CA GLY A 113 -5.08 -5.82 -16.28
C GLY A 113 -4.94 -6.97 -15.27
N LEU A 114 -4.81 -6.69 -13.98
CA LEU A 114 -4.76 -7.73 -12.94
C LEU A 114 -6.15 -8.28 -12.62
N ILE A 115 -7.18 -7.44 -12.70
CA ILE A 115 -8.59 -7.81 -12.49
C ILE A 115 -9.46 -7.08 -13.51
N GLU A 116 -10.69 -7.54 -13.76
CA GLU A 116 -11.64 -6.80 -14.60
C GLU A 116 -12.16 -5.53 -13.90
N SER A 117 -12.52 -5.64 -12.63
CA SER A 117 -13.01 -4.53 -11.80
C SER A 117 -12.84 -4.85 -10.32
N MET A 118 -13.03 -3.86 -9.45
CA MET A 118 -13.02 -4.10 -8.00
C MET A 118 -14.13 -5.05 -7.55
N ALA A 119 -15.31 -5.01 -8.18
CA ALA A 119 -16.44 -5.87 -7.83
C ALA A 119 -16.35 -7.30 -8.40
N PHE A 120 -15.58 -7.48 -9.47
CA PHE A 120 -15.48 -8.76 -10.17
C PHE A 120 -14.13 -8.87 -10.86
N SER A 121 -13.33 -9.89 -10.51
CA SER A 121 -11.98 -10.02 -11.05
C SER A 121 -11.87 -10.72 -12.40
N SER A 122 -12.88 -11.51 -12.78
CA SER A 122 -12.91 -12.41 -13.95
C SER A 122 -11.81 -13.50 -14.00
N ASN A 123 -10.96 -13.61 -12.98
CA ASN A 123 -9.81 -14.52 -12.94
C ASN A 123 -9.52 -15.03 -11.51
N ASN A 124 -8.31 -15.54 -11.27
CA ASN A 124 -7.82 -16.06 -10.00
C ASN A 124 -7.20 -15.00 -9.07
N LEU A 125 -7.28 -13.71 -9.41
CA LEU A 125 -6.81 -12.62 -8.59
C LEU A 125 -7.93 -12.00 -7.76
N LEU A 126 -7.58 -11.53 -6.58
CA LEU A 126 -8.40 -10.76 -5.65
C LEU A 126 -7.45 -9.97 -4.76
N GLY A 127 -7.84 -8.84 -4.19
CA GLY A 127 -6.95 -8.21 -3.23
C GLY A 127 -7.34 -6.86 -2.73
N THR A 128 -6.36 -6.19 -2.13
CA THR A 128 -6.50 -4.85 -1.61
C THR A 128 -5.67 -3.84 -2.41
N SER A 129 -6.27 -2.70 -2.70
CA SER A 129 -5.62 -1.59 -3.37
C SER A 129 -5.23 -0.51 -2.37
N ASN A 130 -4.04 0.05 -2.54
CA ASN A 130 -3.59 1.25 -1.85
C ASN A 130 -3.99 2.55 -2.56
N PHE A 131 -4.95 2.46 -3.49
CA PHE A 131 -5.56 3.63 -4.09
C PHE A 131 -6.08 4.56 -3.01
N VAL A 132 -5.74 5.83 -3.17
CA VAL A 132 -6.29 6.94 -2.39
C VAL A 132 -7.10 7.78 -3.37
N PRO A 133 -8.39 8.06 -3.09
CA PRO A 133 -9.20 8.87 -3.99
C PRO A 133 -8.54 10.22 -4.26
N LEU A 134 -8.39 10.57 -5.54
CA LEU A 134 -7.49 11.64 -5.98
C LEU A 134 -7.97 13.02 -5.51
N GLU A 135 -9.27 13.19 -5.34
CA GLU A 135 -9.88 14.36 -4.73
C GLU A 135 -9.35 14.65 -3.31
N LYS A 136 -8.88 13.63 -2.58
CA LYS A 136 -8.30 13.79 -1.24
C LYS A 136 -6.95 14.49 -1.25
N TYR A 137 -6.20 14.38 -2.34
CA TYR A 137 -4.96 15.15 -2.53
C TYR A 137 -5.26 16.63 -2.75
N VAL A 138 -6.28 16.95 -3.55
CA VAL A 138 -6.73 18.32 -3.77
C VAL A 138 -7.27 18.92 -2.46
N GLU A 139 -8.11 18.15 -1.75
CA GLU A 139 -8.71 18.57 -0.48
C GLU A 139 -7.64 18.94 0.56
N ILE A 140 -6.61 18.10 0.76
CA ILE A 140 -5.57 18.42 1.74
C ILE A 140 -4.71 19.62 1.31
N VAL A 141 -4.41 19.77 0.02
CA VAL A 141 -3.65 20.94 -0.48
C VAL A 141 -4.43 22.23 -0.23
N GLN A 142 -5.71 22.27 -0.59
CA GLN A 142 -6.54 23.47 -0.40
C GLN A 142 -6.72 23.84 1.07
N ASN A 143 -6.74 22.85 1.96
CA ASN A 143 -6.88 23.09 3.39
C ASN A 143 -5.58 23.55 4.06
N ILE A 144 -4.45 22.93 3.70
CA ILE A 144 -3.16 23.21 4.36
C ILE A 144 -2.44 24.39 3.69
N LEU A 145 -2.51 24.47 2.36
CA LEU A 145 -1.84 25.45 1.52
C LEU A 145 -2.86 26.13 0.57
N PRO A 146 -3.83 26.90 1.10
CA PRO A 146 -4.94 27.47 0.32
C PRO A 146 -4.53 28.45 -0.79
N HIS A 147 -3.25 28.86 -0.81
CA HIS A 147 -2.69 29.79 -1.78
C HIS A 147 -1.84 29.12 -2.85
N THR A 148 -1.77 27.78 -2.88
CA THR A 148 -1.09 27.02 -3.93
C THR A 148 -1.65 27.37 -5.30
N LYS A 149 -0.76 27.69 -6.23
CA LYS A 149 -1.04 28.00 -7.63
C LYS A 149 -0.30 27.06 -8.58
N ARG A 150 0.84 26.51 -8.18
CA ARG A 150 1.69 25.67 -9.03
C ARG A 150 2.23 24.46 -8.26
N ILE A 151 2.10 23.27 -8.84
CA ILE A 151 2.59 22.01 -8.27
C ILE A 151 3.49 21.32 -9.29
N ALA A 152 4.64 20.80 -8.84
CA ALA A 152 5.43 19.87 -9.63
C ALA A 152 5.09 18.43 -9.23
N ILE A 153 4.60 17.62 -10.17
CA ILE A 153 4.34 16.19 -9.97
C ILE A 153 5.54 15.40 -10.50
N PHE A 154 6.20 14.67 -9.62
CA PHE A 154 7.23 13.69 -9.97
C PHE A 154 6.60 12.32 -10.07
N HIS A 155 6.75 11.68 -11.23
CA HIS A 155 6.29 10.31 -11.47
C HIS A 155 7.30 9.52 -12.27
N ARG A 156 7.46 8.23 -11.95
CA ARG A 156 8.46 7.39 -12.61
C ARG A 156 8.06 7.18 -14.06
N LYS A 157 9.00 7.52 -14.95
CA LYS A 157 8.85 7.26 -16.38
C LYS A 157 8.61 5.76 -16.65
N ASP A 158 7.69 5.49 -17.56
CA ASP A 158 7.33 4.15 -18.04
C ASP A 158 6.69 3.21 -16.99
N GLU A 159 6.37 3.70 -15.78
CA GLU A 159 5.58 2.94 -14.80
C GLU A 159 4.10 3.31 -14.92
N VAL A 160 3.28 2.38 -15.43
CA VAL A 160 1.88 2.64 -15.83
C VAL A 160 1.04 3.23 -14.69
N ASN A 161 1.10 2.68 -13.48
CA ASN A 161 0.35 3.21 -12.33
C ASN A 161 0.78 4.64 -11.96
N SER A 162 2.06 4.95 -12.10
CA SER A 162 2.64 6.27 -11.85
C SER A 162 2.11 7.29 -12.86
N THR A 163 2.13 6.93 -14.14
CA THR A 163 1.62 7.78 -15.24
C THR A 163 0.10 8.01 -15.12
N ILE A 164 -0.69 6.98 -14.80
CA ILE A 164 -2.15 7.13 -14.59
C ILE A 164 -2.44 8.10 -13.44
N GLN A 165 -1.71 7.97 -12.32
CA GLN A 165 -1.90 8.85 -11.18
C GLN A 165 -1.54 10.31 -11.52
N ALA A 166 -0.38 10.54 -12.15
CA ALA A 166 0.06 11.87 -12.54
C ALA A 166 -0.93 12.54 -13.51
N PHE A 167 -1.37 11.81 -14.54
CA PHE A 167 -2.32 12.31 -15.53
C PHE A 167 -3.66 12.72 -14.90
N ASN A 168 -4.25 11.86 -14.07
CA ASN A 168 -5.53 12.14 -13.43
C ASN A 168 -5.42 13.25 -12.38
N MET A 169 -4.31 13.28 -11.64
CA MET A 169 -4.04 14.34 -10.66
C MET A 169 -3.85 15.71 -11.34
N LYS A 170 -3.11 15.75 -12.45
CA LYS A 170 -2.97 16.95 -13.27
C LYS A 170 -4.32 17.52 -13.65
N ARG A 171 -5.24 16.69 -14.12
CA ARG A 171 -6.61 17.12 -14.49
C ARG A 171 -7.39 17.70 -13.30
N LEU A 172 -7.24 17.11 -12.11
CA LEU A 172 -7.94 17.60 -10.91
C LEU A 172 -7.37 18.92 -10.40
N PHE A 173 -6.05 19.08 -10.39
CA PHE A 173 -5.42 20.35 -10.03
C PHE A 173 -5.73 21.45 -11.06
N ASP A 174 -5.64 21.15 -12.36
CA ASP A 174 -6.01 22.09 -13.43
C ASP A 174 -7.48 22.56 -13.26
N ALA A 175 -8.40 21.66 -12.87
CA ALA A 175 -9.81 21.97 -12.66
C ALA A 175 -10.09 22.93 -11.49
N VAL A 176 -9.18 23.00 -10.49
CA VAL A 176 -9.27 23.96 -9.37
C VAL A 176 -8.33 25.16 -9.53
N GLY A 177 -7.75 25.34 -10.73
CA GLY A 177 -6.90 26.49 -11.04
C GLY A 177 -5.46 26.39 -10.54
N ILE A 178 -4.99 25.18 -10.23
CA ILE A 178 -3.60 24.90 -9.86
C ILE A 178 -2.87 24.37 -11.11
N GLU A 179 -1.87 25.10 -11.58
CA GLU A 179 -1.01 24.70 -12.70
C GLU A 179 -0.12 23.52 -12.28
N VAL A 180 0.03 22.54 -13.16
CA VAL A 180 0.90 21.38 -12.91
C VAL A 180 2.09 21.35 -13.86
N ILE A 181 3.29 21.27 -13.28
CA ILE A 181 4.53 20.90 -13.96
C ILE A 181 4.68 19.38 -13.84
N ASP A 182 4.68 18.70 -14.99
CA ASP A 182 4.78 17.24 -15.08
C ASP A 182 6.25 16.82 -15.27
N LEU A 183 6.81 16.06 -14.32
CA LEU A 183 8.22 15.67 -14.27
C LEU A 183 8.36 14.15 -14.23
N THR A 184 9.14 13.60 -15.18
CA THR A 184 9.26 12.15 -15.38
C THR A 184 10.69 11.62 -15.17
N PRO A 185 11.23 11.64 -13.94
CA PRO A 185 12.56 11.10 -13.69
C PRO A 185 12.63 9.59 -13.94
N THR A 186 13.79 9.14 -14.41
CA THR A 186 14.14 7.71 -14.52
C THR A 186 15.06 7.26 -13.38
N THR A 187 15.80 8.20 -12.77
CA THR A 187 16.74 7.94 -11.68
C THR A 187 16.54 8.92 -10.52
N ILE A 188 17.09 8.57 -9.35
CA ILE A 188 17.06 9.45 -8.16
C ILE A 188 17.84 10.75 -8.41
N ASP A 189 18.97 10.68 -9.13
CA ASP A 189 19.77 11.87 -9.43
C ASP A 189 19.03 12.81 -10.39
N GLU A 190 18.38 12.29 -11.44
CA GLU A 190 17.51 13.09 -12.31
C GLU A 190 16.37 13.76 -11.51
N MET A 191 15.76 13.04 -10.57
CA MET A 191 14.70 13.58 -9.72
C MET A 191 15.22 14.78 -8.87
N LYS A 192 16.44 14.70 -8.34
CA LYS A 192 17.07 15.81 -7.60
C LYS A 192 17.37 17.02 -8.50
N GLU A 193 17.87 16.76 -9.71
CA GLU A 193 18.16 17.82 -10.68
C GLU A 193 16.87 18.55 -11.07
N MET A 194 15.84 17.80 -11.47
CA MET A 194 14.52 18.35 -11.80
C MET A 194 13.93 19.12 -10.61
N ALA A 195 13.98 18.57 -9.39
CA ALA A 195 13.49 19.25 -8.20
C ALA A 195 14.23 20.56 -7.92
N SER A 196 15.55 20.58 -8.09
CA SER A 196 16.35 21.79 -7.93
C SER A 196 15.96 22.87 -8.94
N GLU A 197 15.75 22.48 -10.21
CA GLU A 197 15.35 23.38 -11.29
C GLU A 197 13.99 24.04 -11.02
N VAL A 198 12.99 23.26 -10.59
CA VAL A 198 11.62 23.77 -10.43
C VAL A 198 11.33 24.37 -9.06
N SER A 199 12.18 24.12 -8.04
CA SER A 199 11.93 24.45 -6.63
C SER A 199 11.50 25.89 -6.36
N ASN A 200 12.08 26.87 -7.05
CA ASN A 200 11.75 28.29 -6.88
C ASN A 200 10.52 28.74 -7.70
N SER A 201 9.90 27.83 -8.45
CA SER A 201 8.81 28.13 -9.38
C SER A 201 7.49 27.45 -9.03
N VAL A 202 7.48 26.56 -8.02
CA VAL A 202 6.30 25.83 -7.58
C VAL A 202 6.09 25.96 -6.08
N ASP A 203 4.85 25.82 -5.65
CA ASP A 203 4.47 25.93 -4.25
C ASP A 203 4.56 24.58 -3.52
N VAL A 204 4.37 23.48 -4.25
CA VAL A 204 4.35 22.11 -3.71
C VAL A 204 5.03 21.15 -4.67
N PHE A 205 5.80 20.22 -4.12
CA PHE A 205 6.19 18.99 -4.80
C PHE A 205 5.17 17.92 -4.49
N MET A 206 4.75 17.16 -5.48
CA MET A 206 3.96 15.95 -5.30
C MET A 206 4.69 14.77 -5.90
N THR A 207 4.66 13.64 -5.22
CA THR A 207 5.22 12.38 -5.71
C THR A 207 4.10 11.36 -5.91
N THR A 208 4.19 10.57 -6.99
CA THR A 208 3.24 9.47 -7.21
C THR A 208 3.64 8.23 -6.43
N THR A 209 2.69 7.29 -6.32
CA THR A 209 2.90 6.00 -5.69
C THR A 209 3.56 5.05 -6.68
N ASP A 210 4.88 5.18 -6.81
CA ASP A 210 5.69 4.41 -7.75
C ASP A 210 6.98 3.90 -7.10
N THR A 211 7.67 3.02 -7.82
CA THR A 211 8.85 2.33 -7.30
C THR A 211 10.09 3.24 -7.17
N LEU A 212 10.22 4.32 -7.94
CA LEU A 212 11.37 5.25 -7.85
C LEU A 212 11.19 6.21 -6.66
N CYS A 213 10.01 6.84 -6.57
CA CYS A 213 9.66 7.74 -5.48
C CYS A 213 9.78 7.04 -4.12
N GLN A 214 9.20 5.84 -4.00
CA GLN A 214 9.20 5.08 -2.73
C GLN A 214 10.55 4.41 -2.40
N SER A 215 11.44 4.22 -3.37
CA SER A 215 12.77 3.60 -3.15
C SER A 215 13.89 4.63 -2.97
N GLY A 216 13.56 5.78 -2.36
CA GLY A 216 14.54 6.82 -1.99
C GLY A 216 14.49 8.08 -2.85
N GLY A 217 13.69 8.13 -3.92
CA GLY A 217 13.49 9.35 -4.71
C GLY A 217 12.92 10.50 -3.87
N GLU A 218 11.91 10.21 -3.05
CA GLU A 218 11.35 11.20 -2.14
C GLU A 218 12.35 11.64 -1.05
N ASP A 219 13.14 10.71 -0.50
CA ASP A 219 14.19 11.01 0.49
C ASP A 219 15.24 11.97 -0.09
N ALA A 220 15.55 11.82 -1.38
CA ALA A 220 16.56 12.61 -2.07
C ALA A 220 16.17 14.09 -2.28
N ILE A 221 14.87 14.39 -2.35
CA ILE A 221 14.37 15.75 -2.57
C ILE A 221 14.01 16.50 -1.27
N ILE A 222 14.07 15.85 -0.09
CA ILE A 222 13.86 16.51 1.21
C ILE A 222 14.76 17.76 1.37
N PRO A 223 16.08 17.70 1.15
CA PRO A 223 16.94 18.87 1.40
C PRO A 223 16.57 20.06 0.51
N ILE A 224 16.20 19.79 -0.75
CA ILE A 224 15.77 20.79 -1.72
C ILE A 224 14.47 21.42 -1.23
N SER A 225 13.46 20.58 -0.94
CA SER A 225 12.16 20.98 -0.38
C SER A 225 12.31 21.92 0.82
N ILE A 226 13.18 21.58 1.78
CA ILE A 226 13.43 22.42 2.96
C ILE A 226 14.09 23.74 2.58
N SER A 227 15.11 23.72 1.71
CA SER A 227 15.84 24.93 1.31
C SER A 227 15.02 25.92 0.49
N SER A 228 14.05 25.44 -0.29
CA SER A 228 13.18 26.27 -1.13
C SER A 228 11.83 26.60 -0.50
N ASN A 229 11.55 26.10 0.70
CA ASN A 229 10.24 26.17 1.36
C ASN A 229 9.11 25.59 0.47
N THR A 230 9.38 24.46 -0.20
CA THR A 230 8.43 23.79 -1.10
C THR A 230 8.02 22.44 -0.47
N PRO A 231 6.88 22.36 0.24
CA PRO A 231 6.42 21.13 0.89
C PRO A 231 6.25 19.96 -0.08
N ILE A 232 6.44 18.73 0.41
CA ILE A 232 6.20 17.49 -0.33
C ILE A 232 4.84 16.91 0.07
N LEU A 233 3.91 16.86 -0.88
CA LEU A 233 2.65 16.11 -0.86
C LEU A 233 2.93 14.65 -1.26
N SER A 234 2.76 13.71 -0.34
CA SER A 234 3.05 12.29 -0.56
C SER A 234 2.04 11.38 0.14
N SER A 235 1.76 10.22 -0.45
CA SER A 235 0.98 9.14 0.17
C SER A 235 1.83 8.10 0.91
N ASN A 236 3.12 8.36 1.10
CA ASN A 236 4.07 7.48 1.78
C ASN A 236 4.24 7.87 3.26
N LEU A 237 3.56 7.17 4.18
CA LEU A 237 3.63 7.45 5.62
C LEU A 237 5.06 7.36 6.18
N ALA A 238 5.86 6.38 5.74
CA ALA A 238 7.25 6.25 6.18
C ALA A 238 8.07 7.48 5.80
N GLY A 239 7.79 8.02 4.62
CA GLY A 239 8.31 9.26 4.11
C GLY A 239 7.92 10.50 4.91
N ILE A 240 6.63 10.67 5.18
CA ILE A 240 6.12 11.75 6.03
C ILE A 240 6.79 11.72 7.41
N LYS A 241 7.01 10.53 7.99
CA LYS A 241 7.77 10.35 9.24
C LYS A 241 9.23 10.77 9.13
N LYS A 242 9.89 10.57 7.99
CA LYS A 242 11.31 10.92 7.76
C LYS A 242 11.56 12.39 7.48
N GLY A 243 10.55 13.14 7.03
CA GLY A 243 10.71 14.55 6.75
C GLY A 243 9.86 15.09 5.62
N TYR A 244 9.05 14.27 4.94
CA TYR A 244 8.07 14.79 3.97
C TYR A 244 6.98 15.55 4.71
N ALA A 245 6.28 16.42 3.98
CA ALA A 245 5.49 17.45 4.62
C ALA A 245 4.10 16.95 5.02
N PHE A 246 3.32 16.42 4.08
CA PHE A 246 1.95 16.00 4.35
C PHE A 246 1.38 15.10 3.24
N GLY A 247 0.22 14.50 3.50
CA GLY A 247 -0.60 13.90 2.45
C GLY A 247 -1.58 12.85 2.96
N PRO A 248 -2.48 12.39 2.08
CA PRO A 248 -3.41 11.31 2.37
C PRO A 248 -2.71 9.95 2.16
N VAL A 249 -2.88 9.02 3.09
CA VAL A 249 -2.16 7.75 3.14
C VAL A 249 -3.14 6.61 3.37
N ALA A 250 -3.02 5.55 2.55
CA ALA A 250 -3.67 4.28 2.83
C ALA A 250 -2.96 3.56 3.99
N ASN A 251 -3.73 2.92 4.87
CA ASN A 251 -3.22 2.17 6.01
C ASN A 251 -2.80 0.76 5.57
N PHE A 252 -1.51 0.58 5.34
CA PHE A 252 -0.97 -0.68 4.82
C PHE A 252 -1.20 -1.87 5.74
N TYR A 253 -1.26 -1.68 7.06
CA TYR A 253 -1.62 -2.76 7.99
C TYR A 253 -3.05 -3.22 7.75
N ASN A 254 -4.01 -2.28 7.66
CA ASN A 254 -5.42 -2.61 7.40
C ASN A 254 -5.62 -3.27 6.03
N LEU A 255 -4.92 -2.80 4.98
CA LEU A 255 -4.94 -3.44 3.67
C LEU A 255 -4.45 -4.89 3.74
N GLY A 256 -3.38 -5.13 4.52
CA GLY A 256 -2.87 -6.48 4.77
C GLY A 256 -3.87 -7.33 5.53
N TYR A 257 -4.47 -6.78 6.59
CA TYR A 257 -5.47 -7.46 7.41
C TYR A 257 -6.66 -7.96 6.60
N GLU A 258 -7.24 -7.10 5.75
CA GLU A 258 -8.34 -7.48 4.87
C GLU A 258 -7.90 -8.51 3.82
N ALA A 259 -6.70 -8.38 3.25
CA ALA A 259 -6.15 -9.39 2.35
C ALA A 259 -5.95 -10.76 3.06
N GLY A 260 -5.57 -10.77 4.34
CA GLY A 260 -5.46 -11.99 5.14
C GLY A 260 -6.80 -12.69 5.35
N LYS A 261 -7.87 -11.91 5.59
CA LYS A 261 -9.24 -12.42 5.67
C LYS A 261 -9.72 -12.99 4.33
N MET A 262 -9.43 -12.30 3.22
CA MET A 262 -9.72 -12.79 1.87
C MET A 262 -9.02 -14.13 1.59
N ALA A 263 -7.71 -14.21 1.87
CA ALA A 263 -6.93 -15.45 1.71
C ALA A 263 -7.50 -16.60 2.56
N SER A 264 -7.83 -16.32 3.82
CA SER A 264 -8.44 -17.30 4.71
C SER A 264 -9.77 -17.82 4.19
N LYS A 265 -10.63 -16.92 3.67
CA LYS A 265 -11.91 -17.29 3.07
C LYS A 265 -11.73 -18.20 1.85
N ILE A 266 -10.78 -17.88 0.97
CA ILE A 266 -10.45 -18.70 -0.21
C ILE A 266 -10.01 -20.11 0.23
N LEU A 267 -9.04 -20.21 1.14
CA LEU A 267 -8.47 -21.49 1.57
C LEU A 267 -9.48 -22.37 2.31
N GLN A 268 -10.24 -21.80 3.25
CA GLN A 268 -11.15 -22.59 4.10
C GLN A 268 -12.46 -22.97 3.41
N THR A 269 -12.91 -22.21 2.41
CA THR A 269 -14.21 -22.46 1.75
C THR A 269 -14.10 -22.85 0.28
N SER A 270 -12.89 -22.81 -0.29
CA SER A 270 -12.64 -23.05 -1.71
C SER A 270 -13.45 -22.14 -2.65
N VAL A 271 -13.91 -20.98 -2.14
CA VAL A 271 -14.55 -19.95 -2.96
C VAL A 271 -13.52 -19.39 -3.95
N ARG A 272 -13.94 -19.19 -5.19
CA ARG A 272 -13.08 -18.62 -6.23
C ARG A 272 -12.86 -17.13 -5.97
N PRO A 273 -11.64 -16.61 -6.19
CA PRO A 273 -11.35 -15.17 -6.15
C PRO A 273 -12.36 -14.32 -6.93
N SER A 274 -12.80 -14.79 -8.11
CA SER A 274 -13.80 -14.13 -8.96
C SER A 274 -15.20 -13.98 -8.36
N HIS A 275 -15.50 -14.60 -7.22
CA HIS A 275 -16.78 -14.44 -6.49
C HIS A 275 -16.66 -13.52 -5.27
N LEU A 276 -15.51 -12.88 -5.10
CA LEU A 276 -15.22 -11.95 -4.01
C LEU A 276 -14.85 -10.58 -4.59
N GLU A 277 -15.12 -9.54 -3.81
CA GLU A 277 -14.81 -8.16 -4.19
C GLU A 277 -13.43 -7.76 -3.67
N SER A 278 -12.63 -7.14 -4.54
CA SER A 278 -11.42 -6.45 -4.12
C SER A 278 -11.80 -5.14 -3.44
N SER A 279 -10.96 -4.66 -2.52
CA SER A 279 -11.28 -3.46 -1.73
C SER A 279 -10.11 -2.47 -1.66
N TYR A 280 -10.41 -1.25 -1.26
CA TYR A 280 -9.44 -0.24 -0.90
C TYR A 280 -9.98 0.56 0.29
N GLN A 281 -9.15 1.40 0.89
CA GLN A 281 -9.59 2.28 1.96
C GLN A 281 -10.29 3.52 1.36
N GLU A 282 -11.61 3.60 1.48
CA GLU A 282 -12.38 4.74 0.94
C GLU A 282 -11.98 6.08 1.59
N ILE A 283 -11.79 6.08 2.92
CA ILE A 283 -11.40 7.26 3.69
C ILE A 283 -9.95 7.09 4.12
N PRO A 284 -8.97 7.75 3.46
CA PRO A 284 -7.57 7.63 3.82
C PRO A 284 -7.29 8.32 5.17
N ASP A 285 -6.11 8.05 5.71
CA ASP A 285 -5.58 8.80 6.84
C ASP A 285 -4.80 10.02 6.34
N TYR A 286 -4.99 11.18 6.94
CA TYR A 286 -4.25 12.38 6.57
C TYR A 286 -3.15 12.60 7.58
N PHE A 287 -1.93 12.84 7.08
CA PHE A 287 -0.78 13.07 7.94
C PHE A 287 -0.08 14.36 7.59
N VAL A 288 0.46 14.99 8.63
CA VAL A 288 1.28 16.20 8.53
C VAL A 288 2.51 16.05 9.43
N ASN A 289 3.69 16.29 8.87
CA ASN A 289 4.92 16.49 9.63
C ASN A 289 5.05 17.96 10.04
N ARG A 290 4.61 18.27 11.26
CA ARG A 290 4.57 19.65 11.77
C ARG A 290 5.95 20.29 11.85
N ASN A 291 6.99 19.51 12.15
CA ASN A 291 8.35 20.05 12.22
C ASN A 291 8.87 20.44 10.84
N THR A 292 8.61 19.62 9.81
CA THR A 292 8.95 19.98 8.43
C THR A 292 8.19 21.24 8.01
N MET A 293 6.86 21.27 8.22
CA MET A 293 6.03 22.42 7.87
C MET A 293 6.49 23.71 8.56
N LYS A 294 6.75 23.65 9.87
CA LYS A 294 7.25 24.78 10.66
C LYS A 294 8.62 25.28 10.19
N LYS A 295 9.54 24.38 9.82
CA LYS A 295 10.85 24.77 9.26
C LYS A 295 10.74 25.54 7.95
N MET A 296 9.69 25.26 7.18
CA MET A 296 9.39 25.95 5.91
C MET A 296 8.49 27.18 6.10
N GLY A 297 8.18 27.56 7.34
CA GLY A 297 7.35 28.74 7.65
C GLY A 297 5.84 28.51 7.58
N PHE A 298 5.38 27.26 7.43
CA PHE A 298 3.96 26.93 7.49
C PHE A 298 3.57 26.53 8.92
N ASP A 299 2.84 27.39 9.61
CA ASP A 299 2.33 27.11 10.95
C ASP A 299 0.89 26.59 10.87
N ILE A 300 0.74 25.27 10.96
CA ILE A 300 -0.57 24.62 11.03
C ILE A 300 -0.98 24.63 12.49
N ASN A 301 -1.81 25.60 12.87
CA ASN A 301 -2.22 25.77 14.25
C ASN A 301 -3.21 24.69 14.71
N GLU A 302 -3.38 24.55 16.03
CA GLU A 302 -4.26 23.53 16.63
C GLU A 302 -5.72 23.64 16.15
N THR A 303 -6.19 24.85 15.83
CA THR A 303 -7.54 25.09 15.31
C THR A 303 -7.71 24.53 13.89
N GLN A 304 -6.73 24.76 13.01
CA GLN A 304 -6.68 24.15 11.68
C GLN A 304 -6.57 22.64 11.81
N GLN A 305 -5.75 22.14 12.71
CA GLN A 305 -5.59 20.71 12.96
C GLN A 305 -6.90 20.05 13.44
N HIS A 306 -7.62 20.67 14.38
CA HIS A 306 -8.88 20.14 14.89
C HIS A 306 -9.97 20.18 13.81
N SER A 307 -10.04 21.28 13.05
CA SER A 307 -10.94 21.39 11.88
C SER A 307 -10.66 20.30 10.86
N LEU A 308 -9.39 20.02 10.57
CA LEU A 308 -8.97 18.98 9.65
C LEU A 308 -9.37 17.60 10.17
N SER A 309 -9.20 17.32 11.47
CA SER A 309 -9.56 16.00 12.04
C SER A 309 -11.05 15.72 12.02
N ILE A 310 -11.86 16.76 12.21
CA ILE A 310 -13.31 16.68 12.06
C ILE A 310 -13.68 16.49 10.59
N GLN A 311 -13.08 17.27 9.69
CA GLN A 311 -13.34 17.22 8.26
C GLN A 311 -12.94 15.87 7.63
N PHE A 312 -11.84 15.28 8.10
CA PHE A 312 -11.30 14.02 7.61
C PHE A 312 -11.80 12.80 8.38
N ASN A 313 -12.73 12.99 9.33
CA ASN A 313 -13.32 11.92 10.14
C ASN A 313 -12.25 11.03 10.81
N SER A 314 -11.16 11.65 11.27
CA SER A 314 -10.05 10.98 11.92
C SER A 314 -10.08 11.26 13.43
N SER A 315 -9.81 10.23 14.24
CA SER A 315 -9.47 10.46 15.65
C SER A 315 -8.08 11.08 15.69
N THR A 316 -7.93 12.25 16.34
CA THR A 316 -6.61 12.85 16.58
C THR A 316 -5.77 11.90 17.43
N GLU A 317 -4.91 11.11 16.80
CA GLU A 317 -3.86 10.41 17.52
C GLU A 317 -2.66 11.35 17.59
N SER A 318 -2.32 11.76 18.82
CA SER A 318 -0.98 12.24 19.11
C SER A 318 -0.02 11.07 18.92
N GLY A 319 0.41 10.84 17.69
CA GLY A 319 1.56 9.97 17.44
C GLY A 319 2.71 10.46 18.33
N SER A 320 3.43 9.54 18.96
CA SER A 320 4.66 9.89 19.67
C SER A 320 5.66 10.47 18.65
N GLY A 321 5.71 11.79 18.49
CA GLY A 321 6.63 12.48 17.59
C GLY A 321 6.03 13.59 16.72
N ASN A 322 6.82 14.00 15.72
CA ASN A 322 6.62 15.21 14.91
C ASN A 322 5.55 15.09 13.81
N VAL A 323 4.97 13.91 13.62
CA VAL A 323 3.93 13.62 12.63
C VAL A 323 2.60 13.44 13.34
N THR A 324 1.57 14.11 12.83
CA THR A 324 0.22 14.04 13.39
C THR A 324 -0.75 13.54 12.35
N ARG A 325 -1.62 12.61 12.76
CA ARG A 325 -2.82 12.27 12.00
C ARG A 325 -3.82 13.41 12.19
N ILE A 326 -4.24 14.00 11.09
CA ILE A 326 -5.17 15.13 11.05
C ILE A 326 -6.45 14.74 10.36
#